data_AF-A0A9E3FGP7-F1
#
_entry.id   AF-A0A9E3FGP7-F1
#
_cell.length_a   1.000
_cell.length_b   1.000
_cell.length_c   1.000
_cell.angle_alpha   90.00
_cell.angle_beta   90.00
_cell.angle_gamma   90.00
#
_symmetry.space_group_name_H-M   'P 1'
#
loop_
_entity.id
_entity.type
_entity.pdbx_description
1 polymer ?
#
loop_
_entity_poly.entity_id
_entity_poly.type
_entity_poly.pdbx_seq_one_letter_code
_entity_poly.pdbx_strand_id
1 'polypeptide(L)' 'MKTFAELGVDPDVVETLAKHNITEPFPIQALAIPLAIKGHDLIGQARTGTGKTMAFALPLLHLV' A
#
# COMPACT_ATOMS: atom_id res chain seq x y z
N MET A 1 10.74 10.14 3.55
CA MET A 1 9.62 9.24 3.86
C MET A 1 8.63 9.33 2.72
N LYS A 2 7.99 8.22 2.33
CA LYS A 2 6.88 8.26 1.36
C LYS A 2 5.56 8.18 2.12
N THR A 3 4.51 8.90 1.71
CA THR A 3 3.15 8.73 2.27
C THR A 3 2.32 7.79 1.40
N PHE A 4 1.21 7.24 1.90
CA PHE A 4 0.30 6.43 1.08
C PHE A 4 -0.27 7.22 -0.12
N ALA A 5 -0.53 8.52 0.04
CA ALA A 5 -0.96 9.39 -1.05
C ALA A 5 0.08 9.47 -2.17
N GLU A 6 1.37 9.58 -1.83
CA GLU A 6 2.47 9.59 -2.81
C GLU A 6 2.66 8.23 -3.51
N LEU A 7 2.11 7.14 -2.97
CA LEU A 7 2.10 5.82 -3.62
C LEU A 7 0.93 5.66 -4.61
N GLY A 8 0.03 6.63 -4.71
CA GLY A 8 -1.15 6.59 -5.56
C GLY A 8 -2.35 5.91 -4.93
N VAL A 9 -2.38 5.73 -3.61
CA VAL A 9 -3.55 5.20 -2.88
C VAL A 9 -4.67 6.24 -2.89
N ASP A 10 -5.89 5.77 -3.11
CA ASP A 10 -7.12 6.55 -3.14
C ASP A 10 -7.27 7.44 -1.89
N PRO A 11 -7.64 8.74 -2.04
CA PRO A 11 -7.76 9.67 -0.93
C PRO A 11 -8.66 9.20 0.23
N ASP A 12 -9.78 8.52 -0.05
CA ASP A 12 -10.72 8.05 0.98
C ASP A 12 -10.09 6.93 1.82
N VAL A 13 -9.29 6.09 1.16
CA VAL A 13 -8.51 5.05 1.82
C VAL A 13 -7.38 5.67 2.63
N VAL A 14 -6.68 6.68 2.11
CA VAL A 14 -5.64 7.42 2.84
C VAL A 14 -6.21 8.07 4.11
N GLU A 15 -7.36 8.72 4.03
CA GLU A 15 -8.03 9.31 5.19
C GLU A 15 -8.40 8.24 6.23
N THR A 16 -8.92 7.10 5.77
CA THR A 16 -9.26 5.96 6.64
C THR A 16 -8.02 5.41 7.34
N LEU A 17 -6.91 5.21 6.62
CA LEU A 17 -5.65 4.77 7.19
C LEU A 17 -5.13 5.76 8.25
N ALA A 18 -5.22 7.07 7.99
CA ALA A 18 -4.84 8.10 8.94
C ALA A 18 -5.69 8.06 10.23
N LYS A 19 -7.00 7.82 10.14
CA LYS A 19 -7.90 7.62 11.31
C LYS A 19 -7.47 6.43 12.19
N HIS A 20 -6.79 5.44 11.60
CA HIS A 20 -6.23 4.29 12.31
C HIS A 20 -4.75 4.47 12.70
N ASN A 21 -4.19 5.68 12.60
CA ASN A 21 -2.77 5.99 12.83
C ASN A 21 -1.80 5.23 11.91
N ILE A 22 -2.26 4.88 10.70
CA ILE A 22 -1.44 4.25 9.65
C ILE A 22 -1.08 5.34 8.63
N THR A 23 -0.02 6.10 8.91
CA THR A 23 0.37 7.26 8.11
C THR A 23 1.58 6.99 7.22
N GLU A 24 2.45 6.07 7.63
CA GLU A 24 3.68 5.73 6.93
C GLU A 24 3.64 4.29 6.40
N PRO A 25 3.95 4.07 5.11
CA PRO A 25 4.07 2.76 4.53
C PRO A 25 5.38 2.10 4.96
N PHE A 26 5.34 0.78 5.18
CA PHE A 26 6.55 -0.03 5.27
C PHE A 26 7.31 -0.05 3.93
N PRO A 27 8.62 -0.34 3.93
CA PRO A 27 9.40 -0.41 2.68
C PRO A 27 8.81 -1.34 1.62
N ILE A 28 8.28 -2.51 2.02
CA ILE A 28 7.64 -3.44 1.08
C ILE A 28 6.36 -2.86 0.45
N GLN A 29 5.59 -2.07 1.19
CA GLN A 29 4.39 -1.40 0.70
C GLN A 29 4.76 -0.27 -0.28
N ALA A 30 5.79 0.52 0.05
CA ALA A 30 6.28 1.60 -0.81
C ALA A 30 6.84 1.10 -2.16
N LEU A 31 7.32 -0.14 -2.21
CA LEU A 31 7.77 -0.80 -3.43
C LEU A 31 6.62 -1.45 -4.20
N ALA A 32 5.72 -2.16 -3.51
CA ALA A 32 4.69 -2.97 -4.16
C ALA A 32 3.47 -2.17 -4.63
N ILE A 33 2.98 -1.22 -3.82
CA ILE A 33 1.70 -0.54 -4.07
C ILE A 33 1.67 0.16 -5.45
N PRO A 34 2.67 0.98 -5.83
CA PRO A 34 2.61 1.67 -7.12
C PRO A 34 2.68 0.73 -8.32
N LEU A 35 3.29 -0.46 -8.17
CA LEU A 35 3.37 -1.46 -9.22
C LEU A 35 2.05 -2.25 -9.32
N ALA A 36 1.46 -2.59 -8.18
CA ALA A 36 0.21 -3.34 -8.11
C ALA A 36 -0.98 -2.51 -8.63
N ILE A 37 -1.03 -1.21 -8.32
CA ILE A 37 -2.05 -0.29 -8.86
C ILE A 37 -1.96 -0.21 -10.39
N LYS A 38 -0.75 -0.34 -10.96
CA LYS A 38 -0.54 -0.39 -12.42
C LYS A 38 -0.86 -1.75 -13.05
N GLY A 39 -1.32 -2.72 -12.26
CA GLY A 39 -1.67 -4.06 -12.74
C GLY A 39 -0.48 -4.95 -13.08
N HIS A 40 0.72 -4.67 -12.54
CA HIS A 40 1.86 -5.56 -12.71
C HIS A 40 1.73 -6.82 -11.83
N ASP A 41 2.14 -7.97 -12.36
CA ASP A 41 2.35 -9.17 -11.56
C ASP A 41 3.58 -9.00 -10.66
N LEU A 42 3.46 -9.43 -9.40
CA LEU A 42 4.47 -9.16 -8.37
C LEU A 42 4.68 -10.37 -7.46
N ILE A 43 5.95 -10.60 -7.10
CA ILE A 43 6.34 -11.45 -5.97
C ILE A 43 7.04 -10.56 -4.94
N GLY A 44 6.50 -10.54 -3.72
CA GLY A 44 7.03 -9.73 -2.63
C GLY A 44 7.61 -10.59 -1.50
N GLN A 45 8.89 -10.41 -1.18
CA GLN A 45 9.54 -11.04 -0.03
C GLN A 45 9.83 -9.99 1.05
N ALA A 46 9.28 -10.20 2.25
CA ALA A 46 9.61 -9.42 3.44
C ALA A 46 9.40 -10.25 4.71
N ARG A 47 9.90 -9.79 5.85
CA ARG A 47 9.73 -10.45 7.16
C ARG A 47 8.25 -10.42 7.59
N THR A 48 7.85 -11.29 8.51
CA THR A 48 6.52 -11.22 9.13
C THR A 48 6.40 -9.93 9.96
N GLY A 49 5.20 -9.35 10.01
CA GLY A 49 4.95 -8.09 10.72
C GLY A 49 5.29 -6.81 9.93
N THR A 50 5.75 -6.90 8.68
CA THR A 50 6.09 -5.72 7.85
C THR A 50 4.96 -5.28 6.91
N GLY A 51 3.71 -5.56 7.26
CA GLY A 51 2.54 -5.07 6.51
C GLY A 51 2.36 -5.62 5.09
N LYS A 52 2.94 -6.79 4.76
CA LYS A 52 2.80 -7.42 3.43
C LYS A 52 1.34 -7.58 3.00
N THR A 53 0.43 -7.96 3.91
CA THR A 53 -0.99 -8.11 3.60
C THR A 53 -1.59 -6.83 3.02
N MET A 54 -1.34 -5.69 3.65
CA MET A 54 -1.81 -4.39 3.13
C MET A 54 -1.11 -3.97 1.84
N ALA A 55 0.14 -4.41 1.62
CA ALA A 55 0.87 -4.12 0.37
C ALA A 55 0.15 -4.68 -0.86
N PHE A 56 -0.58 -5.79 -0.71
CA PHE A 56 -1.41 -6.40 -1.77
C PHE A 56 -2.89 -6.02 -1.66
N ALA A 57 -3.43 -5.84 -0.45
CA ALA A 57 -4.86 -5.55 -0.26
C ALA A 57 -5.26 -4.12 -0.67
N LEU A 58 -4.44 -3.10 -0.38
CA LEU A 58 -4.77 -1.71 -0.74
C LEU A 58 -4.93 -1.52 -2.27
N PRO A 59 -4.04 -2.06 -3.12
CA PRO A 59 -4.23 -2.03 -4.57
C PRO A 59 -5.52 -2.70 -5.05
N LEU A 60 -5.98 -3.78 -4.40
CA LEU A 60 -7.23 -4.45 -4.80
C LEU A 60 -8.46 -3.55 -4.67
N LEU A 61 -8.44 -2.59 -3.73
CA LEU A 61 -9.52 -1.61 -3.58
C LEU A 61 -9.63 -0.64 -4.78
N HIS A 62 -8.61 -0.57 -5.63
CA HIS A 62 -8.59 0.28 -6.83
C HIS A 62 -9.01 -0.46 -8.10
N LEU A 63 -9.17 -1.79 -8.05
CA LEU A 63 -9.46 -2.62 -9.23
C LEU A 63 -10.97 -2.74 -9.51
N VAL A 64 -11.81 -1.94 -8.86
CA VAL A 64 -13.28 -2.00 -8.94
C VAL A 64 -13.83 -0.75 -9.62
#